data_AF-S6D9K3-F1
#
_entry.id   AF-S6D9K3-F1
#
_cell.length_a   1.000
_cell.length_b   1.000
_cell.length_c   1.000
_cell.angle_alpha   90.00
_cell.angle_beta   90.00
_cell.angle_gamma   90.00
#
_symmetry.space_group_name_H-M   'P 1'
#
loop_
_entity.id
_entity.type
_entity.pdbx_description
1 polymer ?
#
loop_
_entity_poly.entity_id
_entity_poly.type
_entity_poly.pdbx_seq_one_letter_code
_entity_poly.pdbx_strand_id
1 'polypeptide(L)'
;MFNITTCSVTSIADTKLKCAETIIIEIIPHQVFCWIPREWLSFSWDALQKVLKKKISKCYLECGRAEGSAICINGVTARLQLHSQIHWIKRELDVQTRPNLKDYFGFRIPCVCCKKL
;
A
#
# COMPACT_ATOMS: atom_id res chain seq x y z
N MET A 1 2.54 -39.10 -12.68
CA MET A 1 1.40 -38.21 -12.99
C MET A 1 1.51 -36.99 -12.09
N PHE A 2 2.16 -35.92 -12.56
CA PHE A 2 2.08 -34.57 -12.00
C PHE A 2 2.31 -33.60 -13.15
N ASN A 3 1.28 -32.84 -13.52
CA ASN A 3 1.30 -31.86 -14.60
C ASN A 3 1.91 -30.56 -14.08
N ILE A 4 3.00 -30.12 -14.69
CA ILE A 4 3.54 -28.77 -14.51
C ILE A 4 2.99 -27.94 -15.66
N THR A 5 2.02 -27.06 -15.36
CA THR A 5 1.55 -26.07 -16.32
C THR A 5 2.40 -24.81 -16.15
N THR A 6 3.26 -24.57 -17.14
CA THR A 6 3.97 -23.31 -17.32
C THR A 6 2.99 -22.25 -17.83
N CYS A 7 2.94 -21.09 -17.17
CA CYS A 7 2.32 -19.88 -17.71
C CYS A 7 3.41 -18.84 -17.99
N SER A 8 3.80 -18.84 -19.26
CA SER A 8 4.31 -17.76 -20.13
C SER A 8 4.85 -16.49 -19.47
N VAL A 9 6.14 -16.26 -19.68
CA VAL A 9 6.81 -14.96 -19.60
C VAL A 9 6.11 -14.01 -20.57
N THR A 10 5.39 -13.01 -20.04
CA THR A 10 4.94 -11.86 -20.82
C THR A 10 5.86 -10.67 -20.53
N SER A 11 6.30 -10.09 -21.63
CA SER A 11 7.25 -9.01 -21.81
C SER A 11 7.06 -7.82 -20.86
N ILE A 12 8.16 -7.10 -20.62
CA ILE A 12 8.37 -5.92 -19.75
C ILE A 12 7.47 -4.70 -20.13
N ALA A 13 6.46 -4.85 -20.98
CA ALA A 13 5.58 -3.79 -21.47
C ALA A 13 4.28 -3.59 -20.66
N ASP A 14 3.86 -4.56 -19.84
CA ASP A 14 2.52 -4.55 -19.22
C ASP A 14 2.36 -3.70 -17.94
N THR A 15 3.45 -3.15 -17.39
CA THR A 15 3.38 -2.33 -16.16
C THR A 15 3.08 -0.85 -16.41
N LYS A 16 3.03 -0.40 -17.68
CA LYS A 16 2.73 1.00 -18.02
C LYS A 16 1.24 1.27 -18.27
N LEU A 17 0.40 0.23 -18.40
CA LEU A 17 -0.97 0.37 -18.92
C LEU A 17 -2.07 0.33 -17.85
N LYS A 18 -1.77 0.66 -16.59
CA LYS A 18 -2.80 0.89 -15.54
C LYS A 18 -2.97 2.35 -15.12
N CYS A 19 -2.37 3.28 -15.87
CA CYS A 19 -2.45 4.72 -15.59
C CYS A 19 -3.27 5.51 -16.63
N ALA A 20 -4.05 4.84 -17.49
CA ALA A 20 -4.81 5.52 -18.53
C ALA A 20 -6.20 4.90 -18.70
N GLU A 21 -7.17 5.34 -17.90
CA GLU A 21 -8.56 5.51 -18.34
C GLU A 21 -9.04 6.89 -17.88
N THR A 22 -9.34 7.75 -18.85
CA THR A 22 -9.62 9.18 -18.71
C THR A 22 -11.13 9.42 -18.68
N ILE A 23 -11.65 10.05 -17.63
CA ILE A 23 -12.88 10.86 -17.68
C ILE A 23 -12.65 12.15 -16.87
N ILE A 24 -13.00 13.28 -17.48
CA ILE A 24 -12.78 14.66 -17.04
C ILE A 24 -13.44 14.93 -15.69
N ILE A 25 -12.67 15.00 -14.60
CA ILE A 25 -12.98 15.70 -13.35
C ILE A 25 -11.60 16.08 -12.77
N GLU A 26 -11.46 17.31 -12.23
CA GLU A 26 -10.32 17.90 -11.48
C GLU A 26 -9.10 16.98 -11.27
N ILE A 27 -7.87 17.46 -11.51
CA ILE A 27 -6.62 16.71 -11.28
C ILE A 27 -6.49 16.38 -9.78
N ILE A 28 -7.21 15.35 -9.32
CA ILE A 28 -7.12 14.81 -7.98
C ILE A 28 -5.80 14.06 -8.02
N PRO A 29 -4.76 14.48 -7.27
CA PRO A 29 -3.55 13.70 -7.17
C PRO A 29 -3.96 12.29 -6.77
N HIS A 30 -3.63 11.27 -7.59
CA HIS A 30 -3.99 9.89 -7.29
C HIS A 30 -3.53 9.59 -5.86
N GLN A 31 -4.51 9.45 -4.98
CA GLN A 31 -4.31 9.23 -3.56
C GLN A 31 -5.07 7.97 -3.20
N VAL A 32 -4.38 7.04 -2.56
CA VAL A 32 -4.97 5.79 -2.10
C VAL A 32 -5.27 5.94 -0.63
N PHE A 33 -6.52 5.67 -0.25
CA PHE A 33 -6.90 5.64 1.16
C PHE A 33 -6.38 4.35 1.80
N CYS A 34 -5.76 4.48 2.97
CA CYS A 34 -5.14 3.38 3.68
C CYS A 34 -5.37 3.49 5.19
N TRP A 35 -5.66 2.38 5.84
CA TRP A 35 -5.75 2.29 7.30
C TRP A 35 -4.41 1.91 7.93
N ILE A 36 -4.05 2.56 9.03
CA ILE A 36 -2.82 2.29 9.78
C ILE A 36 -3.09 2.06 11.25
N PRO A 37 -2.24 1.31 11.98
CA PRO A 37 -2.38 1.14 13.42
C PRO A 37 -2.39 2.50 14.14
N ARG A 38 -3.41 2.75 14.96
CA ARG A 38 -3.56 4.01 15.69
C ARG A 38 -2.40 4.27 16.65
N GLU A 39 -1.76 3.23 17.16
CA GLU A 39 -0.57 3.31 18.03
C GLU A 39 0.60 4.07 17.38
N TRP A 40 0.67 4.08 16.04
CA TRP A 40 1.67 4.87 15.31
C TRP A 40 1.44 6.38 15.40
N LEU A 41 0.24 6.82 15.78
CA LEU A 41 -0.03 8.25 16.03
C LEU A 41 0.63 8.77 17.31
N SER A 42 1.36 7.92 18.05
CA SER A 42 2.31 8.37 19.08
C SER A 42 3.47 9.19 18.50
N PHE A 43 3.75 9.06 17.19
CA PHE A 43 4.70 9.90 16.46
C PHE A 43 4.04 11.16 15.91
N SER A 44 4.84 12.21 15.66
CA SER A 44 4.34 13.36 14.92
C SER A 44 3.84 12.93 13.54
N TRP A 45 2.69 13.46 13.15
CA TRP A 45 2.00 13.06 11.92
C TRP A 45 2.89 13.24 10.68
N ASP A 46 3.63 14.35 10.61
CA ASP A 46 4.56 14.61 9.52
C ASP A 46 5.70 13.58 9.42
N ALA A 47 6.26 13.18 10.57
CA ALA A 47 7.31 12.16 10.60
C ALA A 47 6.75 10.80 10.17
N LEU A 48 5.58 10.42 10.69
CA LEU A 48 4.91 9.18 10.34
C LEU A 48 4.60 9.12 8.84
N GLN A 49 4.03 10.18 8.28
CA GLN A 49 3.75 10.26 6.84
C GLN A 49 5.03 10.11 6.00
N LYS A 50 6.13 10.76 6.39
CA LYS A 50 7.43 10.64 5.68
C LYS A 50 7.94 9.21 5.74
N VAL A 51 7.89 8.56 6.89
CA VAL A 51 8.33 7.16 7.08
C VAL A 51 7.48 6.20 6.26
N LEU A 52 6.15 6.32 6.32
CA LEU A 52 5.23 5.46 5.57
C LEU A 52 5.43 5.61 4.07
N LYS A 53 5.49 6.86 3.56
CA LYS A 53 5.75 7.13 2.14
C LYS A 53 7.07 6.51 1.70
N LYS A 54 8.15 6.70 2.47
CA LYS A 54 9.47 6.14 2.16
C LYS A 54 9.46 4.61 2.12
N LYS A 55 8.87 3.95 3.13
CA LYS A 55 8.82 2.49 3.22
C LYS A 55 7.98 1.88 2.09
N ILE A 56 6.77 2.40 1.87
CA ILE A 56 5.86 1.90 0.83
C ILE A 56 6.47 2.09 -0.57
N SER A 57 7.07 3.26 -0.83
CA SER A 57 7.75 3.53 -2.11
C SER A 57 8.94 2.58 -2.31
N LYS A 58 9.76 2.38 -1.28
CA LYS A 58 10.90 1.46 -1.33
C LYS A 58 10.44 0.03 -1.66
N CYS A 59 9.46 -0.49 -0.93
CA CYS A 59 8.91 -1.83 -1.18
C CYS A 59 8.36 -1.97 -2.59
N TYR A 60 7.64 -0.96 -3.09
CA TYR A 60 7.15 -0.96 -4.46
C TYR A 60 8.27 -0.98 -5.50
N LEU A 61 9.31 -0.16 -5.32
CA LEU A 61 10.44 -0.07 -6.24
C LEU A 61 11.29 -1.36 -6.25
N GLU A 62 11.46 -2.01 -5.09
CA GLU A 62 12.28 -3.22 -4.97
C GLU A 62 11.54 -4.49 -5.42
N CYS A 63 10.25 -4.60 -5.09
CA CYS A 63 9.49 -5.84 -5.26
C CYS A 63 8.43 -5.77 -6.39
N GLY A 64 8.26 -4.61 -7.03
CA GLY A 64 7.17 -4.35 -7.99
C GLY A 64 5.78 -4.26 -7.37
N ARG A 65 5.67 -4.47 -6.05
CA ARG A 65 4.44 -4.40 -5.25
C ARG A 65 4.76 -4.02 -3.81
N ALA A 66 3.88 -3.26 -3.17
CA ALA A 66 4.03 -2.93 -1.75
C ALA A 66 3.29 -3.91 -0.82
N GLU A 67 2.35 -4.70 -1.36
CA GLU A 67 1.57 -5.67 -0.58
C GLU A 67 2.44 -6.79 0.00
N GLY A 68 2.13 -7.20 1.23
CA GLY A 68 2.85 -8.22 1.99
C GLY A 68 4.12 -7.72 2.67
N SER A 69 4.57 -6.49 2.36
CA SER A 69 5.79 -5.92 2.94
C SER A 69 5.60 -5.56 4.40
N ALA A 70 6.53 -6.02 5.25
CA ALA A 70 6.53 -5.73 6.67
C ALA A 70 7.09 -4.33 6.96
N ILE A 71 6.35 -3.57 7.75
CA ILE A 71 6.68 -2.25 8.26
C ILE A 71 6.71 -2.35 9.78
N CYS A 72 7.91 -2.27 10.36
CA CYS A 72 8.08 -2.14 11.80
C CYS A 72 8.29 -0.67 12.19
N ILE A 73 7.45 -0.15 13.08
CA ILE A 73 7.57 1.19 13.68
C ILE A 73 7.32 1.01 15.18
N ASN A 74 8.29 1.39 16.01
CA ASN A 74 8.22 1.31 17.47
C ASN A 74 7.84 -0.07 18.03
N GLY A 75 8.43 -1.13 17.49
CA GLY A 75 8.13 -2.50 17.90
C GLY A 75 6.80 -3.06 17.38
N VAL A 76 5.97 -2.22 16.73
CA VAL A 76 4.75 -2.68 16.06
C VAL A 76 5.09 -3.08 14.64
N THR A 77 5.06 -4.38 14.37
CA THR A 77 5.20 -4.96 13.02
C THR A 77 3.83 -5.13 12.37
N ALA A 78 3.68 -4.52 11.20
CA ALA A 78 2.45 -4.59 10.42
C ALA A 78 2.77 -4.77 8.92
N ARG A 79 1.85 -5.35 8.16
CA ARG A 79 2.02 -5.61 6.72
C ARG A 79 0.95 -4.89 5.92
N LEU A 80 1.34 -4.28 4.81
CA LEU A 80 0.37 -3.73 3.87
C LEU A 80 -0.42 -4.88 3.23
N GLN A 81 -1.74 -4.80 3.27
CA GLN A 81 -2.67 -5.78 2.69
C GLN A 81 -3.74 -5.06 1.87
N LEU A 82 -4.24 -5.75 0.84
CA LEU A 82 -5.41 -5.35 0.08
C LEU A 82 -6.53 -6.38 0.31
N HIS A 83 -7.59 -6.00 1.02
CA HIS A 83 -8.74 -6.86 1.24
C HIS A 83 -10.03 -6.16 0.83
N SER A 84 -10.79 -6.74 -0.10
CA SER A 84 -12.04 -6.15 -0.62
C SER A 84 -11.89 -4.68 -1.05
N GLN A 85 -10.84 -4.34 -1.80
CA GLN A 85 -10.49 -2.96 -2.22
C GLN A 85 -10.08 -2.01 -1.08
N ILE A 86 -9.96 -2.49 0.15
CA ILE A 86 -9.48 -1.72 1.30
C ILE A 86 -7.98 -1.94 1.45
N HIS A 87 -7.21 -0.86 1.38
CA HIS A 87 -5.80 -0.89 1.74
C HIS A 87 -5.68 -0.67 3.24
N TRP A 88 -4.90 -1.53 3.90
CA TRP A 88 -4.60 -1.35 5.31
C TRP A 88 -3.26 -1.98 5.68
N ILE A 89 -2.56 -1.35 6.61
CA ILE A 89 -1.31 -1.83 7.17
C ILE A 89 -1.66 -2.60 8.44
N LYS A 90 -1.98 -3.88 8.25
CA LYS A 90 -2.53 -4.77 9.27
C LYS A 90 -1.42 -5.27 10.21
N ARG A 91 -1.60 -5.16 11.53
CA ARG A 91 -0.67 -5.74 12.51
C ARG A 91 -0.54 -7.25 12.30
N GLU A 92 0.65 -7.79 12.52
CA GLU A 92 0.93 -9.22 12.25
C GLU A 92 0.09 -10.18 13.10
N LEU A 93 -0.23 -9.80 14.34
CA LEU A 93 -1.04 -10.58 15.26
C LEU A 93 -2.55 -10.26 15.19
N ASP A 94 -2.97 -9.36 14.30
CA ASP A 94 -4.38 -9.00 14.16
C ASP A 94 -5.14 -10.11 13.42
N VAL A 95 -6.16 -10.68 14.05
CA VAL A 95 -6.98 -11.75 13.45
C VAL A 95 -8.17 -11.21 12.66
N GLN A 96 -8.44 -9.90 12.73
CA GLN A 96 -9.59 -9.30 12.05
C GLN A 96 -9.41 -9.33 10.52
N THR A 97 -10.52 -9.42 9.80
CA THR A 97 -10.54 -9.39 8.33
C THR A 97 -10.72 -7.98 7.77
N ARG A 98 -11.08 -7.01 8.63
CA ARG A 98 -11.31 -5.61 8.28
C ARG A 98 -10.77 -4.66 9.37
N PRO A 99 -10.40 -3.42 9.01
CA PRO A 99 -9.93 -2.42 9.97
C PRO A 99 -11.02 -2.04 10.97
N ASN A 100 -10.72 -2.18 12.25
CA ASN A 100 -11.52 -1.61 13.32
C ASN A 100 -11.19 -0.12 13.48
N LEU A 101 -12.20 0.75 13.43
CA LEU A 101 -12.04 2.21 13.53
C LEU A 101 -11.47 2.68 14.87
N LYS A 102 -11.57 1.86 15.93
CA LYS A 102 -10.94 2.14 17.23
C LYS A 102 -9.42 1.93 17.16
N ASP A 103 -8.99 0.89 16.47
CA ASP A 103 -7.59 0.45 16.47
C ASP A 103 -6.79 0.96 15.26
N TYR A 104 -7.49 1.46 14.24
CA TYR A 104 -6.92 1.95 12.99
C TYR A 104 -7.34 3.38 12.68
N PHE A 105 -6.41 4.11 12.07
CA PHE A 105 -6.59 5.47 11.58
C PHE A 105 -6.52 5.48 10.04
N GLY A 106 -7.48 6.14 9.39
CA GLY A 106 -7.53 6.25 7.94
C GLY A 106 -6.77 7.47 7.44
N PHE A 107 -5.94 7.30 6.41
CA PHE A 107 -5.24 8.42 5.78
C PHE A 107 -5.03 8.21 4.28
N ARG A 108 -4.67 9.27 3.57
CA ARG A 108 -4.41 9.23 2.12
C ARG A 108 -2.92 9.17 1.82
N ILE A 109 -2.51 8.13 1.11
CA ILE A 109 -1.15 7.93 0.60
C ILE A 109 -1.08 8.49 -0.83
N PRO A 110 -0.17 9.42 -1.14
CA PRO A 110 0.02 9.87 -2.52
C PRO A 110 0.58 8.73 -3.37
N CYS A 111 0.12 8.63 -4.62
CA CYS A 111 0.62 7.66 -5.58
C CYS A 111 2.12 7.85 -5.80
N VAL A 112 2.88 6.75 -5.69
CA VAL A 112 4.33 6.72 -5.90
C VAL A 112 4.70 7.05 -7.35
N CYS A 113 3.84 6.67 -8.31
CA CYS A 113 4.05 6.89 -9.74
C CYS A 113 3.64 8.30 -10.20
N CYS A 114 2.77 8.97 -9.45
CA CYS A 114 2.43 10.36 -9.69
C CYS A 114 3.55 11.23 -9.12
N LYS A 115 4.63 11.37 -9.90
CA LYS A 115 5.57 12.47 -9.69
C LYS A 115 4.72 13.75 -9.62
N LYS A 116 4.90 14.53 -8.56
CA LYS A 116 4.37 15.89 -8.50
C LYS A 116 4.68 16.55 -9.84
N LEU A 117 3.63 16.89 -10.59
CA LEU A 117 3.73 17.90 -11.64
C LEU A 117 4.27 19.18 -11.01
#